data_AF-A0A524QKE2-F1
#
_entry.id   AF-A0A524QKE2-F1
#
_cell.length_a   1.000
_cell.length_b   1.000
_cell.length_c   1.000
_cell.angle_alpha   90.00
_cell.angle_beta   90.00
_cell.angle_gamma   90.00
#
_symmetry.space_group_name_H-M   'P 1'
#
loop_
_entity.id
_entity.type
_entity.pdbx_description
1 polymer ?
#
loop_
_entity_poly.entity_id
_entity_poly.type
_entity_poly.pdbx_seq_one_letter_code
_entity_poly.pdbx_strand_id
1 'polypeptide(L)'
;VYTTLYAHMSGFARGLRPGRRVSQGQTIGFIGSTGLATGPHLHYEFRVRGVHRNPLSVKLPQAEPVEQEFNQDFLAKTRDLVARLDVLTNPTLAADERRFTGTD
;
A
#
# COMPACT_ATOMS: atom_id res chain seq x y z
N VAL A 1 -10.83 -10.65 7.57
CA VAL A 1 -10.37 -9.24 7.70
C VAL A 1 -9.20 -9.21 8.68
N TYR A 2 -8.12 -8.56 8.28
CA TYR A 2 -6.92 -8.35 9.10
C TYR A 2 -6.83 -6.90 9.52
N THR A 3 -6.24 -6.62 10.68
CA THR A 3 -5.93 -5.27 11.13
C THR A 3 -4.58 -5.25 11.83
N THR A 4 -3.81 -4.20 11.62
CA THR A 4 -2.53 -3.96 12.30
C THR A 4 -2.58 -2.70 13.14
N LEU A 5 -1.79 -2.66 14.22
CA LEU A 5 -1.63 -1.49 15.08
C LEU A 5 -0.15 -1.18 15.24
N TYR A 6 0.18 0.11 15.22
CA TYR A 6 1.53 0.64 15.39
C TYR A 6 1.47 1.71 16.48
N ALA A 7 2.08 1.45 17.64
CA ALA A 7 2.07 2.33 18.81
C ALA A 7 3.48 2.83 19.16
N HIS A 8 3.52 3.76 20.12
CA HIS A 8 4.70 4.49 20.57
C HIS A 8 5.35 5.36 19.49
N MET A 9 4.59 5.76 18.47
CA MET A 9 5.10 6.57 17.36
C MET A 9 5.55 7.96 17.83
N SER A 10 6.62 8.51 17.27
CA SER A 10 7.04 9.91 17.46
C SER A 10 6.29 10.86 16.53
N GLY A 11 5.74 10.34 15.43
CA GLY A 11 4.93 11.10 14.48
C GLY A 11 4.47 10.25 13.31
N PHE A 12 3.53 10.79 12.52
CA PHE A 12 3.01 10.17 11.31
C PHE A 12 3.72 10.70 10.06
N ALA A 13 3.78 9.88 9.01
CA ALA A 13 4.28 10.31 7.71
C ALA A 13 3.39 11.44 7.13
N ARG A 14 3.99 12.34 6.36
CA ARG A 14 3.30 13.53 5.82
C ARG A 14 2.06 13.14 5.00
N GLY A 15 0.95 13.81 5.32
CA GLY A 15 -0.34 13.64 4.63
C GLY A 15 -1.08 12.35 4.98
N LEU A 16 -0.58 11.53 5.92
CA LEU A 16 -1.35 10.42 6.44
C LEU A 16 -2.53 10.95 7.26
N ARG A 17 -3.70 10.35 7.05
CA ARG A 17 -4.96 10.71 7.72
C ARG A 17 -5.93 9.53 7.71
N PRO A 18 -6.93 9.47 8.60
CA PRO A 18 -7.96 8.44 8.57
C PRO A 18 -8.59 8.29 7.17
N GLY A 19 -8.83 7.05 6.76
CA GLY A 19 -9.37 6.71 5.44
C GLY A 19 -8.36 6.75 4.28
N ARG A 20 -7.11 7.21 4.49
CA ARG A 20 -6.08 7.15 3.45
C ARG A 20 -5.65 5.71 3.21
N ARG A 21 -5.68 5.28 1.95
CA ARG A 21 -5.09 4.00 1.51
C ARG A 21 -3.57 4.07 1.55
N VAL A 22 -2.95 2.96 1.93
CA VAL A 22 -1.50 2.78 1.97
C VAL A 22 -1.11 1.47 1.30
N SER A 23 0.07 1.43 0.69
CA SER A 23 0.63 0.22 0.10
C SER A 23 1.54 -0.51 1.09
N GLN A 24 1.73 -1.82 0.91
CA GLN A 24 2.73 -2.56 1.67
C GLN A 24 4.12 -1.93 1.45
N GLY A 25 4.89 -1.78 2.53
CA GLY A 25 6.21 -1.13 2.50
C GLY A 25 6.18 0.40 2.54
N GLN A 26 5.01 1.03 2.40
CA GLN A 26 4.90 2.48 2.53
C GLN A 26 5.17 2.93 3.98
N THR A 27 6.02 3.96 4.15
CA THR A 27 6.23 4.60 5.45
C THR A 27 4.95 5.31 5.93
N ILE A 28 4.49 4.94 7.13
CA ILE A 28 3.29 5.52 7.77
C ILE A 28 3.62 6.36 9.01
N GLY A 29 4.85 6.29 9.52
CA GLY A 29 5.27 7.07 10.67
C GLY A 29 6.66 6.67 11.14
N PHE A 30 7.04 7.17 12.32
CA PHE A 30 8.38 7.06 12.86
C PHE A 30 8.35 6.53 14.30
N ILE A 31 9.36 5.73 14.67
CA ILE A 31 9.51 5.17 16.03
C ILE A 31 9.67 6.32 17.03
N GLY A 32 9.10 6.14 18.21
CA GLY A 32 9.24 7.05 19.34
C GLY A 32 9.09 6.30 20.66
N SER A 33 8.73 7.04 21.71
CA SER A 33 8.51 6.51 23.06
C SER A 33 7.27 7.15 23.70
N THR A 34 6.24 7.44 22.90
CA THR A 34 5.00 8.06 23.39
C THR A 34 4.13 7.05 24.16
N GLY A 35 3.37 7.53 25.14
CA GLY A 35 2.52 6.68 25.99
C GLY A 35 3.33 5.86 27.00
N LEU A 36 2.84 4.66 27.34
CA LEU A 36 3.52 3.75 28.26
C LEU A 36 4.64 3.00 27.53
N ALA A 37 5.85 3.56 27.55
CA ALA A 37 7.04 2.97 26.94
C ALA A 37 8.27 3.20 27.83
N THR A 38 9.14 2.20 27.94
CA THR A 38 10.41 2.31 28.70
C THR A 38 11.52 3.00 27.91
N GLY A 39 11.39 3.04 26.58
CA GLY A 39 12.32 3.69 25.67
C GLY A 39 11.84 3.53 24.22
N PRO A 40 12.59 4.08 23.23
CA PRO A 40 12.16 4.06 21.84
C PRO A 40 12.05 2.65 21.24
N HIS A 41 10.83 2.23 20.91
CA HIS A 41 10.55 0.96 20.25
C HIS A 41 9.21 1.00 19.52
N LEU A 42 8.95 0.00 18.67
CA LEU A 42 7.65 -0.16 18.03
C LEU A 42 6.84 -1.23 18.76
N HIS A 43 5.67 -0.86 19.27
CA HIS A 43 4.65 -1.83 19.66
C HIS A 43 3.79 -2.15 18.44
N TYR A 44 3.97 -3.34 17.90
CA TYR A 44 3.27 -3.82 16.71
C TYR A 44 2.29 -4.93 17.07
N GLU A 45 1.05 -4.78 16.62
CA GLU A 45 0.05 -5.83 16.77
C GLU A 45 -0.48 -6.28 15.41
N PHE A 46 -0.77 -7.57 15.33
CA PHE A 46 -1.47 -8.16 14.21
C PHE A 46 -2.71 -8.88 14.72
N ARG A 47 -3.87 -8.57 14.14
CA ARG A 47 -5.15 -9.15 14.55
C ARG A 47 -5.84 -9.81 13.36
N VAL A 48 -6.32 -11.04 13.58
CA VAL A 48 -7.13 -11.80 12.61
C VAL A 48 -8.55 -11.86 13.14
N ARG A 49 -9.50 -11.24 12.42
CA ARG A 49 -10.89 -11.12 12.87
C ARG A 49 -11.00 -10.53 14.29
N GLY A 50 -10.20 -9.50 14.57
CA GLY A 50 -10.15 -8.81 15.87
C GLY A 50 -9.30 -9.48 16.95
N VAL A 51 -8.89 -10.75 16.79
CA VAL A 51 -8.10 -11.49 17.79
C VAL A 51 -6.60 -11.32 17.53
N HIS A 52 -5.84 -10.94 18.57
CA HIS A 52 -4.38 -10.85 18.50
C HIS A 52 -3.75 -12.18 18.11
N ARG A 53 -2.79 -12.13 17.19
CA ARG A 53 -1.98 -13.28 16.78
C ARG A 53 -0.52 -12.87 16.82
N ASN A 54 0.35 -13.84 17.12
CA ASN A 54 1.78 -13.65 16.94
C ASN A 54 2.03 -13.34 15.45
N PRO A 55 2.52 -12.14 15.10
CA PRO A 55 2.67 -11.75 13.70
C PRO A 55 3.64 -12.65 12.92
N LEU A 56 4.57 -13.32 13.61
CA LEU A 56 5.56 -14.21 13.01
C LEU A 56 4.99 -15.60 12.67
N SER A 57 3.81 -15.96 13.21
CA SER A 57 3.20 -17.27 12.96
C SER A 57 2.04 -17.22 11.96
N VAL A 58 1.61 -16.03 11.54
CA VAL A 58 0.54 -15.88 10.56
C VAL A 58 1.10 -16.10 9.16
N LYS A 59 0.60 -17.13 8.46
CA LYS A 59 0.79 -17.26 7.01
C LYS A 59 0.01 -16.15 6.32
N LEU A 60 0.71 -15.10 5.93
CA LEU A 60 0.15 -14.08 5.05
C LEU A 60 -0.04 -14.68 3.66
N PRO A 61 -1.11 -14.30 2.92
CA PRO A 61 -1.22 -14.67 1.52
C PRO A 61 -0.03 -14.04 0.79
N GLN A 62 0.97 -14.84 0.47
CA GLN A 62 2.00 -14.45 -0.49
C GLN A 62 1.40 -14.65 -1.87
N ALA A 63 1.61 -13.69 -2.76
CA ALA A 63 1.36 -13.95 -4.17
C ALA A 63 2.42 -14.97 -4.61
N GLU A 64 1.98 -16.13 -5.05
CA GLU A 64 2.89 -17.06 -5.72
C GLU A 64 3.39 -16.39 -7.00
N PRO A 65 4.70 -16.43 -7.28
CA PRO A 65 5.23 -15.92 -8.53
C PRO A 65 4.69 -16.73 -9.70
N VAL A 66 4.57 -16.09 -10.87
CA VAL A 66 4.29 -16.81 -12.11
C VAL A 66 5.45 -17.78 -12.37
N GLU A 67 5.12 -19.06 -12.62
CA GLU A 67 6.13 -20.09 -12.86
C GLU A 67 7.04 -19.72 -14.02
N GLN A 68 8.31 -20.11 -13.93
CA GLN A 68 9.34 -19.64 -14.85
C GLN A 68 9.04 -19.98 -16.31
N GLU A 69 8.41 -21.13 -16.55
CA GLU A 69 7.99 -21.57 -17.88
C GLU A 69 6.89 -20.68 -18.50
N PHE A 70 6.01 -20.11 -17.68
CA PHE A 70 4.93 -19.25 -18.15
C PHE A 70 5.27 -17.77 -18.17
N ASN A 71 6.40 -17.37 -17.59
CA ASN A 71 6.76 -15.95 -17.45
C ASN A 71 6.83 -15.23 -18.81
N GLN A 72 7.42 -15.85 -19.84
CA GLN A 72 7.52 -15.19 -21.14
C GLN A 72 6.16 -15.00 -21.82
N ASP A 73 5.30 -16.03 -21.77
CA ASP A 73 3.94 -15.96 -22.34
C ASP A 73 3.05 -14.98 -21.56
N PHE A 74 3.15 -14.97 -20.23
CA PHE A 74 2.47 -13.99 -19.38
C PHE A 74 2.87 -12.55 -19.75
N LEU A 75 4.17 -12.28 -19.87
CA LEU A 75 4.66 -10.95 -20.25
C LEU A 75 4.22 -10.54 -21.66
N ALA A 76 4.20 -11.49 -22.61
CA ALA A 76 3.74 -11.21 -23.97
C ALA A 76 2.24 -10.87 -24.00
N LYS A 77 1.39 -11.65 -23.31
CA LYS A 77 -0.06 -11.44 -23.26
C LYS A 77 -0.47 -10.19 -22.49
N THR A 78 0.29 -9.83 -21.45
CA THR A 78 -0.04 -8.68 -20.61
C THR A 78 0.51 -7.36 -21.16
N ARG A 79 1.51 -7.37 -22.06
CA ARG A 79 2.13 -6.16 -22.61
C ARG A 79 1.11 -5.12 -23.09
N ASP A 80 0.17 -5.52 -23.95
CA ASP A 80 -0.82 -4.60 -24.52
C ASP A 80 -1.86 -4.15 -23.48
N LEU A 81 -2.21 -5.01 -22.53
CA LEU A 81 -3.15 -4.69 -21.46
C LEU A 81 -2.54 -3.68 -20.47
N VAL A 82 -1.27 -3.86 -20.11
CA VAL A 82 -0.51 -2.94 -19.26
C VAL A 82 -0.34 -1.61 -19.96
N ALA A 83 0.04 -1.59 -21.24
CA ALA A 83 0.15 -0.34 -22.00
C ALA A 83 -1.17 0.45 -22.04
N ARG A 84 -2.31 -0.23 -22.18
CA ARG A 84 -3.65 0.41 -22.09
C ARG A 84 -3.94 0.94 -20.69
N LEU A 85 -3.58 0.20 -19.65
CA LEU A 85 -3.77 0.65 -18.27
C LEU A 85 -2.90 1.88 -17.97
N ASP A 86 -1.66 1.92 -18.46
CA ASP A 86 -0.73 3.05 -18.28
C ASP A 86 -1.29 4.33 -18.90
N VAL A 87 -1.86 4.26 -20.10
CA VAL A 87 -2.53 5.41 -20.76
C VAL A 87 -3.69 5.93 -19.90
N LEU A 88 -4.51 5.03 -19.35
CA LEU A 88 -5.70 5.38 -18.55
C LEU A 88 -5.37 5.87 -17.13
N THR A 89 -4.22 5.46 -16.57
CA THR A 89 -3.83 5.77 -15.20
C THR A 89 -2.87 6.95 -15.10
N ASN A 90 -2.37 7.47 -16.24
CA ASN A 90 -1.58 8.70 -16.29
C ASN A 90 -2.46 9.95 -16.04
N PRO A 91 -2.26 10.69 -14.93
CA PRO A 91 -3.10 11.84 -14.57
C PRO A 91 -2.88 13.08 -15.45
N THR A 92 -1.97 13.02 -16.42
CA THR A 92 -1.66 14.14 -17.34
C THR A 92 -2.67 14.30 -18.47
N LEU A 93 -3.42 13.26 -18.85
CA LEU A 93 -4.45 13.36 -19.91
C LEU A 93 -5.83 13.78 -19.37
N ALA A 94 -6.15 13.43 -18.12
CA ALA A 94 -7.40 13.85 -17.47
C ALA A 94 -7.47 15.36 -17.16
N ALA A 95 -6.34 16.08 -17.27
CA ALA A 95 -6.26 17.53 -17.11
C ALA A 95 -6.40 18.30 -18.44
N ASP A 96 -6.20 17.65 -19.59
CA ASP A 96 -6.16 18.32 -20.89
C ASP A 96 -7.55 18.39 -21.56
N GLU A 97 -8.46 17.46 -21.25
CA GLU A 97 -9.84 17.48 -21.76
C GLU A 97 -10.69 18.64 -21.19
N ARG A 98 -10.22 19.34 -20.14
CA ARG A 98 -10.89 20.55 -19.62
C ARG A 98 -10.45 21.86 -20.28
N ARG A 99 -9.62 21.82 -21.33
CA ARG A 99 -9.23 23.03 -22.09
C ARG A 99 -10.01 23.25 -23.38
N PHE A 100 -10.92 22.34 -23.77
CA PHE A 100 -11.68 22.47 -25.02
C PHE A 100 -13.11 23.03 -24.84
N THR A 101 -13.41 23.66 -23.70
CA THR A 101 -14.66 24.42 -23.51
C THR A 101 -14.33 25.87 -23.16
N GLY A 102 -14.04 26.69 -24.17
CA GLY A 102 -13.82 28.12 -23.98
C GLY A 102 -13.49 28.86 -25.28
N THR A 103 -14.47 29.68 -25.71
CA THR A 103 -14.43 30.82 -26.67
C THR A 103 -14.15 30.51 -28.14
N ASP A 104 -15.21 30.44 -28.97
CA ASP A 104 -15.79 31.58 -29.70
C ASP A 104 -17.27 31.30 -30.06
#